data_AF-A0A7K7DNZ4-F1
#
_entry.id   AF-A0A7K7DNZ4-F1
#
_cell.length_a   1.000
_cell.length_b   1.000
_cell.length_c   1.000
_cell.angle_alpha   90.00
_cell.angle_beta   90.00
_cell.angle_gamma   90.00
#
_symmetry.space_group_name_H-M   'P 1'
#
loop_
_entity.id
_entity.type
_entity.pdbx_description
1 polymer ?
#
loop_
_entity_poly.entity_id
_entity_poly.type
_entity_poly.pdbx_seq_one_letter_code
_entity_poly.pdbx_strand_id
1 'polypeptide(L)'
;METLLQATGFPYHLIHLEEALELPPSILQPGPERASTSGPSGPSYKEAVDSFIQQQRQDGDSGTSLPGHSTPDRPAGATPCLPDAAQTQELLRSFEATATATAREELLEMLRTHLIVQMARDKGYAKVMMGESLTRVAVKLLTNLSLGRGAYLAVDTGFTDQRYGDVMVVRPMRDYTAKEIAFYNHFFSVPTVTVPPLFTKRREKLSIHQLVERFLLGLQEEFPSTISTVYRYG
;
A
#
# COMPACT_ATOMS: atom_id res chain seq x y z
N MET A 1 -7.13 -20.27 -8.58
CA MET A 1 -6.76 -18.84 -8.44
C MET A 1 -6.66 -18.20 -9.81
N GLU A 2 -5.76 -18.65 -10.68
CA GLU A 2 -5.59 -18.08 -12.03
C GLU A 2 -6.85 -18.13 -12.90
N THR A 3 -7.59 -19.26 -12.87
CA THR A 3 -8.86 -19.40 -13.59
C THR A 3 -9.93 -18.40 -13.16
N LEU A 4 -9.94 -18.03 -11.87
CA LEU A 4 -10.88 -17.04 -11.33
C LEU A 4 -10.45 -15.63 -11.73
N LEU A 5 -9.16 -15.33 -11.71
CA LEU A 5 -8.62 -14.05 -12.20
C LEU A 5 -8.88 -13.86 -13.69
N GLN A 6 -8.66 -14.89 -14.50
CA GLN A 6 -8.96 -14.89 -15.94
C GLN A 6 -10.45 -14.64 -16.20
N ALA A 7 -11.33 -15.24 -15.39
CA ALA A 7 -12.78 -15.05 -15.51
C ALA A 7 -13.25 -13.61 -15.23
N THR A 8 -12.46 -12.81 -14.49
CA THR A 8 -12.81 -11.40 -14.21
C THR A 8 -12.63 -10.47 -15.41
N GLY A 9 -11.87 -10.88 -16.44
CA GLY A 9 -11.60 -10.06 -17.63
C GLY A 9 -10.68 -8.86 -17.37
N PHE A 10 -10.18 -8.66 -16.16
CA PHE A 10 -9.19 -7.63 -15.84
C PHE A 10 -7.76 -8.12 -16.09
N PRO A 11 -6.83 -7.25 -16.51
CA PRO A 11 -5.42 -7.60 -16.60
C PRO A 11 -4.92 -7.98 -15.20
N TYR A 12 -4.35 -9.18 -15.08
CA TYR A 12 -3.76 -9.67 -13.83
C TYR A 12 -2.27 -9.92 -14.02
N HIS A 13 -1.51 -9.78 -12.94
CA HIS A 13 -0.08 -9.99 -12.92
C HIS A 13 0.24 -10.97 -11.79
N LEU A 14 0.92 -12.06 -12.11
CA LEU A 14 1.45 -12.98 -11.12
C LEU A 14 2.86 -12.49 -10.77
N ILE A 15 3.11 -12.26 -9.49
CA ILE A 15 4.39 -11.79 -8.99
C ILE A 15 4.78 -12.68 -7.82
N HIS A 16 6.04 -13.10 -7.84
CA HIS A 16 6.61 -13.98 -6.85
C HIS A 16 7.21 -13.19 -5.69
N LEU A 17 7.05 -13.67 -4.45
CA LEU A 17 7.50 -12.92 -3.27
C LEU A 17 9.02 -12.73 -3.26
N GLU A 18 9.75 -13.70 -3.80
CA GLU A 18 11.20 -13.68 -4.00
C GLU A 18 11.70 -12.52 -4.86
N GLU A 19 10.88 -11.99 -5.79
CA GLU A 19 11.24 -10.81 -6.60
C GLU A 19 11.47 -9.57 -5.72
N ALA A 20 10.90 -9.51 -4.51
CA ALA A 20 11.12 -8.43 -3.56
C ALA A 20 12.59 -8.31 -3.09
N LEU A 21 13.38 -9.38 -3.21
CA LEU A 21 14.79 -9.41 -2.81
C LEU A 21 15.71 -8.70 -3.82
N GLU A 22 15.27 -8.54 -5.07
CA GLU A 22 16.04 -7.87 -6.12
C GLU A 22 15.78 -6.35 -6.16
N LEU A 23 14.81 -5.88 -5.38
CA LEU A 23 14.37 -4.50 -5.40
C LEU A 23 15.31 -3.58 -4.61
N PRO A 24 15.38 -2.28 -4.97
CA PRO A 24 16.14 -1.31 -4.21
C PRO A 24 15.75 -1.30 -2.72
N PRO A 25 16.70 -1.12 -1.78
CA PRO A 25 16.42 -1.21 -0.36
C PRO A 25 15.48 -0.10 0.17
N SER A 26 15.25 0.97 -0.61
CA SER A 26 14.37 2.07 -0.22
C SER A 26 13.14 2.15 -1.12
N ILE A 27 11.99 1.91 -0.50
CA ILE A 27 10.66 2.01 -1.11
C ILE A 27 10.14 3.45 -0.99
N LEU A 28 10.60 4.17 0.04
CA LEU A 28 10.23 5.55 0.28
C LEU A 28 11.00 6.44 -0.70
N GLN A 29 10.26 7.25 -1.44
CA GLN A 29 10.83 8.41 -2.10
C GLN A 29 10.59 9.62 -1.20
N PRO A 30 11.55 10.55 -1.11
CA PRO A 30 11.26 11.87 -0.58
C PRO A 30 10.02 12.38 -1.31
N GLY A 31 8.94 12.66 -0.57
CA GLY A 31 7.81 13.36 -1.15
C GLY A 31 8.33 14.65 -1.80
N PRO A 32 7.69 15.17 -2.86
CA PRO A 32 8.12 16.43 -3.45
C PRO A 32 8.20 17.44 -2.30
N GLU A 33 9.42 17.80 -1.94
CA GLU A 33 9.65 18.84 -0.95
C GLU A 33 8.92 20.03 -1.54
N ARG A 34 7.78 20.41 -0.97
CA ARG A 34 7.38 21.81 -1.02
C ARG A 34 8.51 22.47 -0.28
N ALA A 35 9.49 22.94 -1.05
CA ALA A 35 10.67 23.60 -0.58
C ALA A 35 10.23 24.75 0.34
N SER A 36 10.13 24.47 1.62
CA SER A 36 10.21 25.47 2.67
C SER A 36 11.69 25.80 2.76
N THR A 37 12.14 26.63 1.81
CA THR A 37 13.45 27.25 1.82
C THR A 37 13.52 28.22 2.98
N SER A 38 14.08 27.76 4.10
CA SER A 38 14.57 28.63 5.15
C SER A 38 15.94 29.20 4.78
N GLY A 39 15.92 30.34 4.05
CA GLY A 39 16.91 31.43 4.07
C GLY A 39 17.96 31.52 2.94
N PRO A 40 18.43 32.72 2.51
CA PRO A 40 17.92 34.08 2.72
C PRO A 40 17.38 34.75 1.43
N SER A 41 16.33 35.57 1.58
CA SER A 41 15.79 36.52 0.59
C SER A 41 15.40 35.97 -0.80
N GLY A 42 14.25 35.28 -0.87
CA GLY A 42 13.44 35.30 -2.10
C GLY A 42 12.84 36.70 -2.30
N PRO A 43 12.51 37.09 -3.56
CA PRO A 43 11.97 38.41 -3.83
C PRO A 43 10.70 38.64 -3.02
N SER A 44 10.62 39.80 -2.38
CA SER A 44 9.45 40.18 -1.58
C SER A 44 8.21 40.12 -2.47
N TYR A 45 7.05 39.77 -1.91
CA TYR A 45 5.77 39.74 -2.65
C TYR A 45 5.54 41.00 -3.49
N LYS A 46 6.06 42.14 -3.03
CA LYS A 46 6.06 43.40 -3.76
C LYS A 46 6.81 43.34 -5.11
N GLU A 47 8.00 42.72 -5.15
CA GLU A 47 8.80 42.57 -6.36
C GLU A 47 8.18 41.58 -7.36
N ALA A 48 7.53 40.53 -6.86
CA ALA A 48 6.77 39.59 -7.69
C ALA A 48 5.54 40.27 -8.33
N VAL A 49 4.86 41.14 -7.59
CA VAL A 49 3.73 41.94 -8.10
C VAL A 49 4.19 43.00 -9.09
N ASP A 50 5.30 43.69 -8.82
CA ASP A 50 5.84 44.72 -9.71
C ASP A 50 6.30 44.09 -11.05
N SER A 51 6.89 42.89 -11.01
CA SER A 51 7.28 42.14 -12.22
C SER A 51 6.06 41.73 -13.06
N PHE A 52 4.96 41.34 -12.42
CA PHE A 52 3.71 40.98 -13.10
C PHE A 52 3.01 42.19 -13.75
N ILE A 53 3.02 43.35 -13.08
CA ILE A 53 2.47 44.60 -13.64
C ILE A 53 3.32 45.10 -14.81
N GLN A 54 4.64 44.89 -14.77
CA GLN A 54 5.53 45.22 -15.89
C GLN A 54 5.27 44.32 -17.11
N GLN A 55 4.97 43.04 -16.89
CA GLN A 55 4.72 42.05 -17.95
C GLN A 55 3.36 42.26 -18.66
N GLN A 56 2.32 42.68 -17.94
CA GLN A 56 1.03 43.05 -18.55
C GLN A 56 1.09 44.32 -19.41
N ARG A 57 2.18 45.10 -19.36
CA ARG A 57 2.36 46.28 -20.22
C ARG A 57 3.05 45.97 -21.54
N GLN A 58 3.56 44.75 -21.75
CA GLN A 58 4.36 44.42 -22.94
C GLN A 58 3.80 43.31 -23.84
N ASP A 59 2.89 42.45 -23.39
CA ASP A 59 2.35 41.39 -24.26
C ASP A 59 0.88 41.63 -24.62
N GLY A 60 0.71 42.45 -25.65
CA GLY A 60 -0.45 42.40 -26.53
C GLY A 60 -0.05 41.91 -27.91
N ASP A 61 0.48 40.68 -28.05
CA ASP A 61 0.41 39.90 -29.30
C ASP A 61 0.91 38.44 -29.13
N SER A 62 0.14 37.50 -29.71
CA SER A 62 0.50 36.18 -30.26
C SER A 62 1.20 35.07 -29.43
N GLY A 63 0.56 33.88 -29.43
CA GLY A 63 1.21 32.68 -29.99
C GLY A 63 1.50 31.47 -29.09
N THR A 64 0.60 30.48 -29.14
CA THR A 64 0.73 29.00 -29.07
C THR A 64 2.12 28.36 -28.84
N SER A 65 2.23 27.39 -27.90
CA SER A 65 2.59 25.97 -28.19
C SER A 65 2.78 25.09 -26.95
N LEU A 66 2.31 23.85 -27.08
CA LEU A 66 2.56 22.67 -26.23
C LEU A 66 3.96 22.08 -26.50
N PRO A 67 4.58 21.38 -25.53
CA PRO A 67 5.57 20.36 -25.83
C PRO A 67 5.06 18.95 -25.50
N GLY A 68 5.11 18.08 -26.50
CA GLY A 68 4.95 16.63 -26.35
C GLY A 68 6.20 15.98 -25.78
N HIS A 69 6.02 14.79 -25.20
CA HIS A 69 7.09 13.88 -24.86
C HIS A 69 6.77 12.50 -25.41
N SER A 70 7.57 12.08 -26.39
CA SER A 70 7.67 10.71 -26.89
C SER A 70 8.50 9.88 -25.92
N THR A 71 8.05 8.68 -25.60
CA THR A 71 8.89 7.63 -24.98
C THR A 71 8.91 6.41 -25.90
N PRO A 72 10.06 5.73 -26.06
CA PRO A 72 10.19 4.63 -27.01
C PRO A 72 9.55 3.34 -26.46
N ASP A 73 8.85 2.67 -27.37
CA ASP A 73 8.38 1.30 -27.25
C ASP A 73 9.51 0.34 -26.83
N ARG A 74 9.26 -0.45 -25.77
CA ARG A 74 10.03 -1.66 -25.47
C ARG A 74 9.07 -2.86 -25.49
N PRO A 75 9.38 -3.92 -26.24
CA PRO A 75 8.39 -4.91 -26.65
C PRO A 75 7.84 -5.73 -25.49
N ALA A 76 6.52 -5.89 -25.53
CA ALA A 76 5.76 -6.85 -24.77
C ALA A 76 6.22 -8.29 -25.07
N GLY A 77 6.57 -9.02 -24.01
CA GLY A 77 6.96 -10.42 -24.13
C GLY A 77 7.75 -10.91 -22.92
N ALA A 78 7.13 -10.92 -21.73
CA ALA A 78 7.65 -11.69 -20.60
C ALA A 78 6.66 -12.82 -20.31
N THR A 79 7.03 -14.01 -20.75
CA THR A 79 6.51 -15.29 -20.26
C THR A 79 6.59 -15.35 -18.74
N PRO A 80 5.68 -16.05 -18.02
CA PRO A 80 5.81 -16.27 -16.59
C PRO A 80 7.05 -17.15 -16.38
N CYS A 81 8.17 -16.53 -16.03
CA CYS A 81 9.40 -17.24 -15.70
C CYS A 81 9.20 -17.86 -14.32
N LEU A 82 9.36 -19.18 -14.23
CA LEU A 82 9.43 -19.85 -12.94
C LEU A 82 10.51 -19.17 -12.10
N PRO A 83 10.28 -18.94 -10.80
CA PRO A 83 11.24 -18.26 -9.94
C PRO A 83 12.53 -19.05 -9.84
N ASP A 84 13.66 -18.34 -9.72
CA ASP A 84 14.95 -18.96 -9.48
C ASP A 84 14.92 -19.68 -8.13
N ALA A 85 15.17 -20.99 -8.15
CA ALA A 85 15.13 -21.84 -6.97
C ALA A 85 16.09 -21.36 -5.87
N ALA A 86 17.18 -20.66 -6.24
CA ALA A 86 18.11 -20.06 -5.29
C ALA A 86 17.48 -18.93 -4.47
N GLN A 87 16.67 -18.07 -5.10
CA GLN A 87 16.03 -16.93 -4.43
C GLN A 87 14.93 -17.39 -3.47
N THR A 88 14.17 -18.42 -3.88
CA THR A 88 13.18 -19.05 -3.01
C THR A 88 13.85 -19.61 -1.74
N GLN A 89 15.03 -20.23 -1.87
CA GLN A 89 15.78 -20.74 -0.72
C GLN A 89 16.29 -19.62 0.19
N GLU A 90 16.76 -18.50 -0.35
CA GLU A 90 17.23 -17.37 0.46
C GLU A 90 16.07 -16.68 1.20
N LEU A 91 14.91 -16.55 0.56
CA LEU A 91 13.70 -16.07 1.21
C LEU A 91 13.31 -17.00 2.37
N LEU A 92 13.25 -18.31 2.13
CA LEU A 92 12.93 -19.30 3.17
C LEU A 92 13.94 -19.22 4.33
N ARG A 93 15.23 -19.11 4.02
CA ARG A 93 16.29 -18.94 5.02
C ARG A 93 16.08 -17.69 5.87
N SER A 94 15.67 -16.57 5.27
CA SER A 94 15.37 -15.32 5.98
C SER A 94 14.17 -15.47 6.92
N PHE A 95 13.11 -16.18 6.48
CA PHE A 95 11.97 -16.51 7.33
C PHE A 95 12.33 -17.47 8.48
N GLU A 96 13.19 -18.46 8.24
CA GLU A 96 13.68 -19.39 9.26
C GLU A 96 14.59 -18.70 10.28
N ALA A 97 15.49 -17.82 9.82
CA ALA A 97 16.37 -17.02 10.68
C ALA A 97 15.60 -16.08 11.61
N THR A 98 14.40 -15.68 11.21
CA THR A 98 13.53 -14.83 12.02
C THR A 98 12.92 -15.66 13.16
N ALA A 99 13.34 -15.37 14.40
CA ALA A 99 13.04 -16.22 15.55
C ALA A 99 11.59 -16.12 16.08
N THR A 100 10.88 -15.02 15.82
CA THR A 100 9.53 -14.78 16.37
C THR A 100 8.45 -14.78 15.29
N ALA A 101 7.28 -15.32 15.61
CA ALA A 101 6.14 -15.36 14.70
C ALA A 101 5.69 -13.95 14.28
N THR A 102 5.72 -12.97 15.20
CA THR A 102 5.43 -11.57 14.89
C THR A 102 6.41 -11.00 13.87
N ALA A 103 7.72 -11.20 14.05
CA ALA A 103 8.70 -10.66 13.10
C ALA A 103 8.57 -11.30 11.70
N ARG A 104 8.17 -12.57 11.61
CA ARG A 104 7.89 -13.22 10.32
C ARG A 104 6.68 -12.60 9.62
N GLU A 105 5.59 -12.34 10.33
CA GLU A 105 4.41 -11.70 9.74
C GLU A 105 4.70 -10.25 9.31
N GLU A 106 5.48 -9.52 10.10
CA GLU A 106 5.95 -8.17 9.76
C GLU A 106 6.85 -8.16 8.51
N LEU A 107 7.79 -9.12 8.42
CA LEU A 107 8.63 -9.29 7.24
C LEU A 107 7.78 -9.59 5.99
N LEU A 108 6.81 -10.48 6.10
CA LEU A 108 5.91 -10.80 5.00
C LEU A 108 5.11 -9.58 4.53
N GLU A 109 4.53 -8.81 5.45
CA GLU A 109 3.75 -7.63 5.11
C GLU A 109 4.63 -6.54 4.48
N MET A 110 5.86 -6.37 4.97
CA MET A 110 6.86 -5.47 4.39
C MET A 110 7.21 -5.87 2.96
N LEU A 111 7.58 -7.13 2.72
CA LEU A 111 7.94 -7.62 1.39
C LEU A 111 6.76 -7.50 0.41
N ARG A 112 5.55 -7.84 0.85
CA ARG A 112 4.33 -7.67 0.06
C ARG A 112 4.11 -6.21 -0.33
N THR A 113 4.21 -5.30 0.63
CA THR A 113 3.99 -3.87 0.38
C THR A 113 5.06 -3.31 -0.56
N HIS A 114 6.32 -3.71 -0.39
CA HIS A 114 7.41 -3.35 -1.27
C HIS A 114 7.11 -3.75 -2.72
N LEU A 115 6.80 -5.03 -2.92
CA LEU A 115 6.56 -5.61 -4.23
C LEU A 115 5.35 -4.95 -4.91
N ILE A 116 4.27 -4.68 -4.18
CA ILE A 116 3.09 -3.97 -4.72
C ILE A 116 3.45 -2.56 -5.18
N VAL A 117 4.18 -1.79 -4.36
CA VAL A 117 4.55 -0.41 -4.69
C VAL A 117 5.51 -0.39 -5.88
N GLN A 118 6.50 -1.29 -5.90
CA GLN A 118 7.43 -1.37 -7.02
C GLN A 118 6.74 -1.75 -8.32
N MET A 119 5.84 -2.74 -8.27
CA MET A 119 5.06 -3.11 -9.45
C MET A 119 4.24 -1.94 -9.98
N ALA A 120 3.67 -1.14 -9.07
CA ALA A 120 2.96 0.06 -9.47
C ALA A 120 3.87 1.05 -10.19
N ARG A 121 5.12 1.23 -9.73
CA ARG A 121 6.13 2.07 -10.39
C ARG A 121 6.52 1.55 -11.77
N ASP A 122 6.84 0.27 -11.87
CA ASP A 122 7.29 -0.37 -13.12
C ASP A 122 6.22 -0.32 -14.21
N LYS A 123 4.94 -0.30 -13.81
CA LYS A 123 3.79 -0.18 -14.72
C LYS A 123 3.27 1.26 -14.86
N GLY A 124 3.83 2.23 -14.14
CA GLY A 124 3.40 3.63 -14.19
C GLY A 124 2.03 3.90 -13.55
N TYR A 125 1.59 3.08 -12.60
CA TYR A 125 0.35 3.30 -11.85
C TYR A 125 0.53 4.30 -10.71
N ALA A 126 -0.16 5.43 -10.79
CA ALA A 126 -0.12 6.47 -9.75
C ALA A 126 -0.93 6.13 -8.48
N LYS A 127 -1.87 5.17 -8.56
CA LYS A 127 -2.77 4.80 -7.45
C LYS A 127 -2.90 3.29 -7.32
N VAL A 128 -2.80 2.79 -6.10
CA VAL A 128 -2.96 1.38 -5.74
C VAL A 128 -4.11 1.25 -4.75
N MET A 129 -5.13 0.48 -5.09
CA MET A 129 -6.25 0.21 -4.18
C MET A 129 -6.02 -1.09 -3.42
N MET A 130 -6.04 -1.01 -2.08
CA MET A 130 -5.88 -2.15 -1.18
C MET A 130 -7.23 -2.64 -0.67
N GLY A 131 -7.38 -3.96 -0.60
CA GLY A 131 -8.58 -4.63 -0.07
C GLY A 131 -8.66 -4.70 1.46
N GLU A 132 -8.14 -3.70 2.18
CA GLU A 132 -8.18 -3.67 3.63
C GLU A 132 -9.59 -3.27 4.12
N SER A 133 -10.25 -4.17 4.86
CA SER A 133 -11.55 -3.93 5.49
C SER A 133 -11.41 -3.19 6.81
N LEU A 134 -12.51 -2.60 7.33
CA LEU A 134 -12.56 -1.98 8.65
C LEU A 134 -12.02 -2.90 9.75
N THR A 135 -12.40 -4.18 9.69
CA THR A 135 -11.91 -5.20 10.62
C THR A 135 -10.39 -5.34 10.55
N ARG A 136 -9.82 -5.40 9.34
CA ARG A 136 -8.37 -5.57 9.15
C ARG A 136 -7.60 -4.31 9.55
N VAL A 137 -8.14 -3.13 9.28
CA VAL A 137 -7.54 -1.86 9.71
C VAL A 137 -7.57 -1.73 11.24
N ALA A 138 -8.66 -2.12 11.90
CA ALA A 138 -8.75 -2.11 13.38
C ALA A 138 -7.75 -3.07 14.05
N VAL A 139 -7.57 -4.27 13.48
CA VAL A 139 -6.52 -5.21 13.92
C VAL A 139 -5.14 -4.57 13.77
N LYS A 140 -4.85 -4.00 12.60
CA LYS A 140 -3.57 -3.32 12.31
C LYS A 140 -3.29 -2.15 13.25
N LEU A 141 -4.31 -1.33 13.55
CA LEU A 141 -4.25 -0.24 14.53
C LEU A 141 -3.82 -0.75 15.91
N LEU A 142 -4.52 -1.74 16.45
CA LEU A 142 -4.24 -2.25 17.79
C LEU A 142 -2.92 -3.04 17.84
N THR A 143 -2.55 -3.74 16.76
CA THR A 143 -1.22 -4.36 16.64
C THR A 143 -0.12 -3.31 16.64
N ASN A 144 -0.22 -2.26 15.83
CA ASN A 144 0.76 -1.18 15.80
C ASN A 144 0.88 -0.46 17.15
N LEU A 145 -0.23 -0.23 17.85
CA LEU A 145 -0.23 0.28 19.22
C LEU A 145 0.52 -0.66 20.17
N SER A 146 0.23 -1.96 20.11
CA SER A 146 0.88 -2.98 20.94
C SER A 146 2.38 -3.10 20.66
N LEU A 147 2.81 -2.82 19.43
CA LEU A 147 4.22 -2.80 19.02
C LEU A 147 4.92 -1.44 19.27
N GLY A 148 4.21 -0.45 19.82
CA GLY A 148 4.76 0.88 20.10
C GLY A 148 4.91 1.80 18.88
N ARG A 149 4.24 1.50 17.77
CA ARG A 149 4.30 2.27 16.50
C ARG A 149 3.22 3.35 16.40
N GLY A 150 3.00 4.07 17.49
CA GLY A 150 1.97 5.12 17.59
C GLY A 150 2.16 6.28 16.60
N ALA A 151 3.41 6.64 16.30
CA ALA A 151 3.74 7.77 15.42
C ALA A 151 3.24 7.59 13.97
N TYR A 152 3.03 6.35 13.53
CA TYR A 152 2.69 6.01 12.15
C TYR A 152 1.21 5.67 11.94
N LEU A 153 0.41 5.65 13.01
CA LEU A 153 -0.98 5.19 12.98
C LEU A 153 -1.85 5.97 12.00
N ALA A 154 -1.77 7.30 12.02
CA ALA A 154 -2.64 8.15 11.20
C ALA A 154 -2.54 7.84 9.69
N VAL A 155 -1.37 7.40 9.23
CA VAL A 155 -1.15 7.07 7.82
C VAL A 155 -1.40 5.58 7.56
N ASP A 156 -1.10 4.71 8.52
CA ASP A 156 -1.34 3.26 8.41
C ASP A 156 -2.85 2.94 8.40
N THR A 157 -3.65 3.72 9.12
CA THR A 157 -5.12 3.57 9.20
C THR A 157 -5.86 4.56 8.32
N GLY A 158 -5.16 5.54 7.75
CA GLY A 158 -5.69 6.57 6.85
C GLY A 158 -6.36 5.99 5.61
N PHE A 159 -7.31 6.71 5.02
CA PHE A 159 -7.92 6.31 3.75
C PHE A 159 -6.89 6.29 2.62
N THR A 160 -5.96 7.25 2.66
CA THR A 160 -4.88 7.41 1.71
C THR A 160 -3.54 7.36 2.44
N ASP A 161 -2.57 6.66 1.84
CA ASP A 161 -1.16 6.67 2.22
C ASP A 161 -0.32 7.22 1.05
N GLN A 162 0.40 8.31 1.33
CA GLN A 162 1.21 9.05 0.36
C GLN A 162 2.72 8.95 0.67
N ARG A 163 3.14 8.06 1.58
CA ARG A 163 4.55 7.94 1.99
C ARG A 163 5.49 7.55 0.85
N TYR A 164 4.97 6.96 -0.21
CA TYR A 164 5.75 6.51 -1.35
C TYR A 164 6.02 7.63 -2.38
N GLY A 165 5.37 8.79 -2.25
CA GLY A 165 5.58 9.96 -3.12
C GLY A 165 4.93 9.81 -4.50
N ASP A 166 5.46 8.92 -5.32
CA ASP A 166 5.01 8.67 -6.70
C ASP A 166 3.76 7.77 -6.79
N VAL A 167 3.61 6.85 -5.83
CA VAL A 167 2.47 5.93 -5.76
C VAL A 167 1.60 6.24 -4.54
N MET A 168 0.31 6.46 -4.77
CA MET A 168 -0.67 6.67 -3.71
C MET A 168 -1.43 5.38 -3.39
N VAL A 169 -1.34 4.91 -2.15
CA VAL A 169 -2.10 3.74 -1.71
C VAL A 169 -3.44 4.19 -1.11
N VAL A 170 -4.53 3.57 -1.52
CA VAL A 170 -5.90 3.91 -1.11
C VAL A 170 -6.63 2.69 -0.56
N ARG A 171 -7.47 2.89 0.48
CA ARG A 171 -8.18 1.82 1.20
C ARG A 171 -9.70 1.99 1.07
N PRO A 172 -10.30 1.67 -0.08
CA PRO A 172 -11.72 1.89 -0.33
C PRO A 172 -12.65 1.11 0.61
N MET A 173 -12.22 -0.06 1.10
CA MET A 173 -13.04 -0.95 1.93
C MET A 173 -12.91 -0.67 3.44
N ARG A 174 -12.13 0.36 3.81
CA ARG A 174 -11.81 0.73 5.21
C ARG A 174 -13.03 0.93 6.09
N ASP A 175 -14.17 1.34 5.53
CA ASP A 175 -15.36 1.66 6.31
C ASP A 175 -16.33 0.47 6.46
N TYR A 176 -16.03 -0.67 5.82
CA TYR A 176 -16.87 -1.87 5.84
C TYR A 176 -16.21 -3.01 6.61
N THR A 177 -16.95 -3.66 7.49
CA THR A 177 -16.49 -4.82 8.25
C THR A 177 -16.33 -6.04 7.34
N ALA A 178 -15.46 -6.99 7.74
CA ALA A 178 -15.29 -8.23 7.00
C ALA A 178 -16.60 -9.03 6.86
N LYS A 179 -17.51 -8.93 7.84
CA LYS A 179 -18.84 -9.57 7.79
C LYS A 179 -19.73 -8.94 6.72
N GLU A 180 -19.79 -7.61 6.64
CA GLU A 180 -20.57 -6.90 5.61
C GLU A 180 -20.04 -7.22 4.21
N ILE A 181 -18.73 -7.26 4.03
CA ILE A 181 -18.10 -7.65 2.76
C ILE A 181 -18.45 -9.09 2.40
N ALA A 182 -18.44 -10.01 3.36
CA ALA A 182 -18.83 -11.40 3.14
C ALA A 182 -20.31 -11.52 2.74
N PHE A 183 -21.22 -10.78 3.39
CA PHE A 183 -22.63 -10.73 3.02
C PHE A 183 -22.83 -10.14 1.63
N TYR A 184 -22.14 -9.06 1.30
CA TYR A 184 -22.16 -8.48 -0.04
C TYR A 184 -21.75 -9.52 -1.09
N ASN A 185 -20.61 -10.19 -0.88
CA ASN A 185 -20.15 -11.22 -1.81
C ASN A 185 -21.15 -12.37 -1.95
N HIS A 186 -21.81 -12.77 -0.86
CA HIS A 186 -22.85 -13.80 -0.89
C HIS A 186 -24.09 -13.35 -1.67
N PHE A 187 -24.65 -12.18 -1.37
CA PHE A 187 -25.89 -11.70 -2.00
C PHE A 187 -25.72 -11.35 -3.47
N PHE A 188 -24.54 -10.85 -3.86
CA PHE A 188 -24.23 -10.49 -5.24
C PHE A 188 -23.46 -11.58 -5.99
N SER A 189 -23.29 -12.77 -5.39
CA SER A 189 -22.59 -13.91 -6.00
C SER A 189 -21.18 -13.56 -6.52
N VAL A 190 -20.47 -12.70 -5.80
CA VAL A 190 -19.09 -12.31 -6.15
C VAL A 190 -18.16 -13.49 -5.88
N PRO A 191 -17.35 -13.95 -6.85
CA PRO A 191 -16.41 -15.03 -6.64
C PRO A 191 -15.35 -14.65 -5.59
N THR A 192 -15.24 -15.44 -4.51
CA THR A 192 -14.27 -15.21 -3.43
C THR A 192 -13.30 -16.37 -3.30
N VAL A 193 -12.03 -16.08 -3.00
CA VAL A 193 -11.03 -17.09 -2.65
C VAL A 193 -10.56 -16.89 -1.22
N THR A 194 -10.65 -17.94 -0.42
CA THR A 194 -10.08 -17.97 0.94
C THR A 194 -8.65 -18.49 0.86
N VAL A 195 -7.67 -17.62 1.12
CA VAL A 195 -6.26 -18.01 1.18
C VAL A 195 -5.92 -18.38 2.63
N PRO A 196 -5.41 -19.59 2.90
CA PRO A 196 -5.00 -19.95 4.25
C PRO A 196 -3.83 -19.08 4.71
N PRO A 197 -3.70 -18.79 6.02
CA PRO A 197 -2.53 -18.11 6.55
C PRO A 197 -1.25 -18.90 6.21
N LEU A 198 -0.15 -18.21 5.93
CA LEU A 198 1.13 -18.87 5.58
C LEU A 198 1.67 -19.74 6.74
N PHE A 199 1.37 -19.38 7.99
CA PHE A 199 1.87 -20.07 9.18
C PHE A 199 0.76 -20.86 9.87
N THR A 200 0.31 -21.94 9.23
CA THR A 200 -0.72 -22.86 9.77
C THR A 200 -0.16 -23.98 10.65
N LYS A 201 1.15 -24.01 10.91
CA LYS A 201 1.73 -24.99 11.83
C LYS A 201 1.23 -24.72 13.24
N ARG A 202 0.28 -25.54 13.71
CA ARG A 202 -0.37 -25.55 15.05
C ARG A 202 0.56 -25.48 16.28
N ARG A 203 1.88 -25.49 16.11
CA ARG A 203 2.88 -25.54 17.19
C ARG A 203 3.64 -24.23 17.43
N GLU A 204 3.46 -23.20 16.61
CA GLU A 204 4.11 -21.91 16.86
C GLU A 204 3.28 -21.06 17.84
N LYS A 205 3.98 -20.30 18.70
CA LYS A 205 3.35 -19.29 19.56
C LYS A 205 2.61 -18.30 18.65
N LEU A 206 1.39 -17.93 19.01
CA LEU A 206 0.60 -16.96 18.25
C LEU A 206 1.39 -15.65 18.09
N SER A 207 1.36 -15.09 16.89
CA SER A 207 1.89 -13.75 16.67
C SER A 207 1.02 -12.71 17.38
N ILE A 208 1.56 -11.49 17.56
CA ILE A 208 0.79 -10.37 18.10
C ILE A 208 -0.40 -10.04 17.18
N HIS A 209 -0.24 -10.18 15.86
CA HIS A 209 -1.34 -9.96 14.90
C HIS A 209 -2.49 -10.94 15.15
N GLN A 210 -2.18 -12.24 15.26
CA GLN A 210 -3.20 -13.28 15.51
C GLN A 210 -3.85 -13.13 16.89
N LEU A 211 -3.08 -12.74 17.90
CA LEU A 211 -3.60 -12.51 19.25
C LEU A 211 -4.59 -11.34 19.27
N VAL A 212 -4.20 -10.21 18.65
CA VAL A 212 -5.05 -9.01 18.53
C VAL A 212 -6.28 -9.29 17.69
N GLU A 213 -6.14 -10.01 16.59
CA GLU A 213 -7.27 -10.43 15.75
C GLU A 213 -8.27 -11.25 16.54
N ARG A 214 -7.83 -12.30 17.26
CA ARG A 214 -8.71 -13.12 18.10
C ARG A 214 -9.37 -12.32 19.21
N PHE A 215 -8.62 -11.43 19.84
CA PHE A 215 -9.15 -10.54 20.87
C PHE A 215 -10.27 -9.65 20.33
N LEU A 216 -10.04 -8.95 19.22
CA LEU A 216 -11.05 -8.07 18.62
C LEU A 216 -12.25 -8.83 18.07
N LEU A 217 -12.05 -10.00 17.47
CA LEU A 217 -13.14 -10.84 16.99
C LEU A 217 -13.98 -11.40 18.15
N GLY A 218 -13.35 -11.81 19.25
CA GLY A 218 -14.05 -12.22 20.47
C GLY A 218 -14.86 -11.08 21.08
N LEU A 219 -14.29 -9.88 21.19
CA LEU A 219 -15.01 -8.71 21.67
C LEU A 219 -16.19 -8.32 20.76
N GLN A 220 -16.06 -8.48 19.44
CA GLN A 220 -17.12 -8.16 18.49
C GLN A 220 -18.30 -9.15 18.61
N GLU A 221 -18.07 -10.37 19.06
CA GLU A 221 -19.12 -11.37 19.29
C GLU A 221 -19.99 -10.98 20.50
N GLU A 222 -19.35 -10.51 21.58
CA GLU A 222 -20.05 -10.06 22.79
C GLU A 222 -20.64 -8.65 22.63
N PHE A 223 -19.97 -7.77 21.88
CA PHE A 223 -20.31 -6.36 21.72
C PHE A 223 -20.26 -5.95 20.23
N PRO A 224 -21.40 -5.97 19.51
CA PRO A 224 -21.46 -5.85 18.04
C PRO A 224 -21.06 -4.49 17.44
N SER A 225 -20.46 -3.57 18.21
CA SER A 225 -19.93 -2.29 17.72
C SER A 225 -18.47 -2.02 18.08
N THR A 226 -17.78 -2.99 18.71
CA THR A 226 -16.43 -2.78 19.24
C THR A 226 -15.41 -2.42 18.17
N ILE A 227 -15.42 -3.12 17.03
CA ILE A 227 -14.46 -2.86 15.94
C ILE A 227 -14.62 -1.44 15.40
N SER A 228 -15.86 -0.96 15.24
CA SER A 228 -16.13 0.41 14.77
C SER A 228 -15.70 1.45 15.80
N THR A 229 -15.95 1.19 17.09
CA THR A 229 -15.54 2.07 18.19
C THR A 229 -14.03 2.18 18.28
N VAL A 230 -13.30 1.05 18.33
CA VAL A 230 -11.83 1.03 18.39
C VAL A 230 -11.23 1.79 17.22
N TYR A 231 -11.81 1.60 16.03
CA TYR A 231 -11.33 2.28 14.84
C TYR A 231 -11.57 3.81 14.85
N ARG A 232 -12.72 4.26 15.36
CA ARG A 232 -13.07 5.68 15.36
C ARG A 232 -12.34 6.48 16.43
N TYR A 233 -11.97 5.84 17.55
CA TYR A 233 -11.38 6.52 18.71
C TYR A 233 -9.89 6.24 18.92
N GLY A 234 -9.30 5.27 18.22
CA GLY A 234 -7.85 4.98 18.27
C GLY A 234 -7.10 5.69 17.16
#